data_AF-A0A101G8X2-F1
#
_entry.id   AF-A0A101G8X2-F1
#
_cell.length_a   1.000
_cell.length_b   1.000
_cell.length_c   1.000
_cell.angle_alpha   90.00
_cell.angle_beta   90.00
_cell.angle_gamma   90.00
#
_symmetry.space_group_name_H-M   'P 1'
#
loop_
_entity.id
_entity.type
_entity.pdbx_description
1 polymer ?
#
loop_
_entity_poly.entity_id
_entity_poly.type
_entity_poly.pdbx_seq_one_letter_code
_entity_poly.pdbx_strand_id
1 'polypeptide(L)'
;MTAILAINTIIEWLEGSEGINRLERVLWIDAKGKKVVVFALFNPKALPEWKEIAEIEKAFADGAAIKRISDPYTALALPDSAILQKHRERRDRAWDIIKDLVVDEPGIYKSEGRGNLLHHISGQFGVQAKTVYKYLRKYWAGGKTKNALLPAYDRCGAPGKERKATEGKKRGRPPKLSRIS
;
A
#
# COMPACT_ATOMS: atom_id res chain seq x y z
N MET A 1 -14.08 28.35 9.58
CA MET A 1 -14.35 26.92 9.30
C MET A 1 -13.47 26.50 8.16
N THR A 2 -12.32 25.89 8.42
CA THR A 2 -11.44 25.39 7.36
C THR A 2 -10.71 24.18 7.92
N ALA A 3 -11.29 23.00 7.73
CA ALA A 3 -10.58 21.75 7.93
C ALA A 3 -11.22 20.73 6.97
N ILE A 4 -10.69 20.61 5.76
CA ILE A 4 -11.16 19.60 4.77
C ILE A 4 -10.17 18.43 4.68
N LEU A 5 -9.20 18.35 5.59
CA LEU A 5 -8.32 17.19 5.68
C LEU A 5 -8.95 16.16 6.62
N ALA A 6 -9.38 15.03 6.05
CA ALA A 6 -9.92 13.90 6.77
C ALA A 6 -9.08 12.64 6.53
N ILE A 7 -9.19 11.64 7.41
CA ILE A 7 -8.58 10.32 7.17
C ILE A 7 -9.03 9.78 5.80
N ASN A 8 -8.11 9.13 5.09
CA ASN A 8 -8.24 8.64 3.72
C ASN A 8 -8.37 9.70 2.63
N THR A 9 -8.35 11.00 2.96
CA THR A 9 -8.23 12.06 1.94
C THR A 9 -6.98 11.84 1.10
N ILE A 10 -7.10 11.98 -0.22
CA ILE A 10 -5.97 11.96 -1.14
C ILE A 10 -5.62 13.39 -1.53
N ILE A 11 -4.40 13.77 -1.21
CA ILE A 11 -3.77 15.02 -1.59
C ILE A 11 -3.07 14.77 -2.93
N GLU A 12 -3.37 15.60 -3.91
CA GLU A 12 -2.71 15.62 -5.20
C GLU A 12 -1.86 16.89 -5.30
N TRP A 13 -0.54 16.71 -5.30
CA TRP A 13 0.43 17.79 -5.40
C TRP A 13 0.65 18.14 -6.88
N LEU A 14 0.42 19.41 -7.21
CA LEU A 14 0.50 19.96 -8.57
C LEU A 14 1.91 20.52 -8.81
N GLU A 15 2.92 19.65 -8.77
CA GLU A 15 4.29 20.03 -9.15
C GLU A 15 4.43 20.07 -10.70
N GLY A 16 5.12 21.09 -11.22
CA GLY A 16 5.08 21.51 -12.63
C GLY A 16 5.63 20.52 -13.69
N SER A 17 5.01 20.63 -14.88
CA SER A 17 5.44 20.26 -16.25
C SER A 17 5.84 18.82 -16.65
N GLU A 18 6.08 17.85 -15.75
CA GLU A 18 6.62 16.53 -16.16
C GLU A 18 5.77 15.30 -15.78
N GLY A 19 4.44 15.42 -15.85
CA GLY A 19 3.60 14.31 -16.33
C GLY A 19 3.09 13.27 -15.32
N ILE A 20 3.42 13.28 -14.03
CA ILE A 20 2.67 12.52 -13.00
C ILE A 20 2.62 13.30 -11.68
N ASN A 21 1.44 13.74 -11.27
CA ASN A 21 1.24 14.40 -9.97
C ASN A 21 1.53 13.43 -8.81
N ARG A 22 2.26 13.90 -7.79
CA ARG A 22 2.48 13.12 -6.56
C ARG A 22 1.17 13.02 -5.79
N LEU A 23 0.75 11.80 -5.49
CA LEU A 23 -0.44 11.54 -4.67
C LEU A 23 -0.04 11.02 -3.29
N GLU A 24 -0.66 11.58 -2.26
CA GLU A 24 -0.45 11.18 -0.87
C GLU A 24 -1.81 10.95 -0.20
N ARG A 25 -1.94 9.84 0.52
CA ARG A 25 -3.14 9.56 1.32
C ARG A 25 -2.90 9.93 2.78
N VAL A 26 -3.84 10.64 3.38
CA VAL A 26 -3.91 10.89 4.82
C VAL A 26 -4.26 9.59 5.54
N LEU A 27 -3.34 9.10 6.38
CA LEU A 27 -3.57 7.93 7.21
C LEU A 27 -4.13 8.33 8.58
N TRP A 28 -3.55 9.33 9.24
CA TRP A 28 -3.91 9.65 10.61
C TRP A 28 -3.74 11.14 10.86
N ILE A 29 -4.58 11.71 11.72
CA ILE A 29 -4.54 13.12 12.11
C ILE A 29 -4.42 13.18 13.64
N ASP A 30 -3.51 14.02 14.13
CA ASP A 30 -3.35 14.24 15.56
C ASP A 30 -4.62 14.83 16.18
N ALA A 31 -4.89 14.47 17.43
CA ALA A 31 -6.06 14.94 18.17
C ALA A 31 -6.08 16.49 18.29
N LYS A 32 -4.91 17.14 18.28
CA LYS A 32 -4.80 18.60 18.28
C LYS A 32 -4.90 19.24 16.88
N GLY A 33 -5.00 18.43 15.82
CA GLY A 33 -5.09 18.90 14.44
C GLY A 33 -3.84 19.62 13.93
N LYS A 34 -2.67 19.38 14.55
CA LYS A 34 -1.41 20.02 14.12
C LYS A 34 -0.65 19.16 13.12
N LYS A 35 -0.55 17.87 13.41
CA LYS A 35 0.21 16.91 12.61
C LYS A 35 -0.69 15.92 11.90
N VAL A 36 -0.21 15.46 10.76
CA VAL A 36 -0.84 14.42 9.97
C VAL A 36 0.22 13.39 9.56
N VAL A 37 -0.19 12.15 9.46
CA VAL A 37 0.59 11.10 8.81
C VAL A 37 0.04 10.90 7.40
N VAL A 38 0.90 11.04 6.40
CA VAL A 38 0.58 10.81 5.00
C VAL A 38 1.36 9.61 4.45
N PHE A 39 0.86 9.05 3.36
CA PHE A 39 1.49 7.92 2.67
C PHE A 39 1.48 8.14 1.16
N ALA A 40 2.67 8.15 0.54
CA ALA A 40 2.81 8.30 -0.90
C ALA A 40 2.21 7.11 -1.64
N LEU A 41 1.24 7.38 -2.52
CA LEU A 41 0.65 6.38 -3.40
C LEU A 41 1.59 6.08 -4.57
N PHE A 42 1.46 4.87 -5.12
CA PHE A 42 2.22 4.40 -6.29
C PHE A 42 3.75 4.33 -6.14
N ASN A 43 4.30 4.62 -4.96
CA ASN A 43 5.69 4.33 -4.63
C ASN A 43 5.81 2.96 -3.93
N PRO A 44 6.47 1.94 -4.54
CA PRO A 44 6.54 0.58 -4.00
C PRO A 44 7.34 0.47 -2.69
N LYS A 45 8.16 1.48 -2.38
CA LYS A 45 8.98 1.55 -1.16
C LYS A 45 8.45 2.57 -0.15
N ALA A 46 7.31 3.23 -0.43
CA ALA A 46 6.73 4.25 0.44
C ALA A 46 6.61 3.77 1.88
N LEU A 47 6.79 4.73 2.79
CA LEU A 47 6.55 4.59 4.21
C LEU A 47 5.70 5.79 4.66
N PRO A 48 4.99 5.66 5.79
CA PRO A 48 4.28 6.77 6.41
C PRO A 48 5.24 7.90 6.79
N GLU A 49 4.83 9.13 6.50
CA GLU A 49 5.59 10.36 6.74
C GLU A 49 4.75 11.34 7.57
N TRP A 50 5.38 12.02 8.51
CA TRP A 50 4.74 13.04 9.35
C TRP A 50 4.88 14.41 8.68
N LYS A 51 3.78 15.15 8.61
CA LYS A 51 3.74 16.53 8.09
C LYS A 51 2.92 17.44 9.00
N GLU A 52 3.16 18.74 8.90
CA GLU A 52 2.32 19.73 9.56
C GLU A 52 1.08 20.01 8.70
N ILE A 53 -0.10 20.05 9.33
CA ILE A 53 -1.36 20.33 8.64
C ILE A 53 -1.34 21.72 8.00
N ALA A 54 -0.71 22.69 8.67
CA ALA A 54 -0.56 24.05 8.16
C ALA A 54 0.17 24.12 6.81
N GLU A 55 1.14 23.23 6.55
CA GLU A 55 1.85 23.16 5.26
C GLU A 55 0.92 22.69 4.14
N ILE A 56 0.06 21.71 4.42
CA ILE A 56 -0.91 21.17 3.47
C ILE A 56 -2.04 22.17 3.22
N GLU A 57 -2.54 22.83 4.26
CA GLU A 57 -3.57 23.87 4.14
C GLU A 57 -3.06 25.06 3.33
N LYS A 58 -1.82 25.49 3.58
CA LYS A 58 -1.16 26.51 2.75
C LYS A 58 -1.05 26.05 1.30
N ALA A 59 -0.63 24.81 1.04
CA ALA A 59 -0.55 24.28 -0.31
C ALA A 59 -1.91 24.23 -1.03
N PHE A 60 -3.00 23.96 -0.31
CA PHE A 60 -4.36 24.07 -0.86
C PHE A 60 -4.75 25.51 -1.14
N ALA A 61 -4.44 26.45 -0.25
CA ALA A 61 -4.74 27.88 -0.42
C ALA A 61 -3.96 28.49 -1.59
N ASP A 62 -2.70 28.10 -1.75
CA ASP A 62 -1.80 28.57 -2.81
C ASP A 62 -2.06 27.87 -4.16
N GLY A 63 -2.97 26.87 -4.21
CA GLY A 63 -3.25 26.08 -5.41
C GLY A 63 -2.13 25.11 -5.82
N ALA A 64 -1.13 24.90 -4.97
CA ALA A 64 -0.03 23.96 -5.18
C ALA A 64 -0.45 22.49 -4.93
N ALA A 65 -1.59 22.28 -4.25
CA ALA A 65 -2.19 20.97 -4.08
C ALA A 65 -3.71 21.07 -4.19
N ILE A 66 -4.35 19.93 -4.48
CA ILE A 66 -5.81 19.79 -4.45
C ILE A 66 -6.22 18.52 -3.74
N LYS A 67 -7.43 18.51 -3.19
CA LYS A 67 -8.07 17.28 -2.74
C LYS A 67 -8.59 16.52 -3.95
N ARG A 68 -8.09 15.30 -4.15
CA ARG A 68 -8.56 14.44 -5.23
C ARG A 68 -9.97 13.91 -4.90
N ILE A 69 -10.88 14.01 -5.85
CA ILE A 69 -12.28 13.57 -5.69
C ILE A 69 -12.39 12.05 -5.80
N SER A 70 -11.64 11.44 -6.72
CA SER A 70 -11.71 10.00 -6.99
C SER A 70 -10.53 9.25 -6.38
N ASP A 71 -10.84 8.24 -5.57
CA ASP A 71 -9.86 7.33 -4.98
C ASP A 71 -9.48 6.22 -5.97
N PRO A 72 -8.19 6.08 -6.36
CA PRO A 72 -7.73 5.03 -7.25
C PRO A 72 -7.99 3.59 -6.78
N TYR A 73 -8.34 3.41 -5.51
CA TYR A 73 -8.61 2.12 -4.89
C TYR A 73 -10.10 1.85 -4.67
N THR A 74 -11.00 2.70 -5.17
CA THR A 74 -12.47 2.54 -5.04
C THR A 74 -12.96 1.18 -5.52
N ALA A 75 -12.35 0.63 -6.59
CA ALA A 75 -12.70 -0.69 -7.13
C ALA A 75 -12.46 -1.86 -6.15
N LEU A 76 -11.80 -1.65 -5.01
CA LEU A 76 -11.63 -2.65 -3.96
C LEU A 76 -12.82 -2.72 -3.00
N ALA A 77 -13.76 -1.78 -3.07
CA ALA A 77 -15.01 -1.79 -2.31
C ALA A 77 -16.03 -2.77 -2.91
N LEU A 78 -15.63 -4.04 -3.04
CA LEU A 78 -16.48 -5.13 -3.53
C LEU A 78 -17.03 -5.95 -2.36
N PRO A 79 -18.28 -6.41 -2.44
CA PRO A 79 -18.81 -7.36 -1.47
C PRO A 79 -18.08 -8.70 -1.60
N ASP A 80 -17.98 -9.45 -0.50
CA ASP A 80 -17.29 -10.73 -0.49
C ASP A 80 -17.87 -11.70 -1.53
N SER A 81 -19.18 -11.68 -1.79
CA SER A 81 -19.84 -12.50 -2.82
C SER A 81 -19.30 -12.28 -4.23
N ALA A 82 -18.78 -11.09 -4.54
CA ALA A 82 -18.18 -10.76 -5.84
C ALA A 82 -16.69 -11.13 -5.93
N ILE A 83 -16.10 -11.66 -4.84
CA ILE A 83 -14.67 -12.00 -4.76
C ILE A 83 -14.51 -13.52 -4.75
N LEU A 84 -13.69 -14.04 -5.68
CA LEU A 84 -13.33 -15.45 -5.71
C LEU A 84 -12.82 -15.93 -4.34
N GLN A 85 -13.33 -17.05 -3.86
CA GLN A 85 -13.01 -17.59 -2.53
C GLN A 85 -11.50 -17.67 -2.25
N LYS A 86 -10.72 -18.20 -3.22
CA LYS A 86 -9.25 -18.28 -3.13
C LYS A 86 -8.57 -16.91 -2.93
N HIS A 87 -9.17 -15.83 -3.42
CA HIS A 87 -8.66 -14.46 -3.22
C HIS A 87 -9.04 -13.94 -1.83
N ARG A 88 -10.25 -14.22 -1.34
CA ARG A 88 -10.66 -13.92 0.04
C ARG A 88 -9.74 -14.61 1.06
N GLU A 89 -9.49 -15.91 0.89
CA GLU A 89 -8.58 -16.66 1.77
C GLU A 89 -7.15 -16.10 1.81
N ARG A 90 -6.69 -15.47 0.72
CA ARG A 90 -5.37 -14.82 0.67
C ARG A 90 -5.39 -13.45 1.34
N ARG A 91 -6.46 -12.68 1.13
CA ARG A 91 -6.72 -11.41 1.83
C ARG A 91 -6.79 -11.65 3.34
N ASP A 92 -7.54 -12.66 3.77
CA ASP A 92 -7.77 -12.97 5.18
C ASP A 92 -6.48 -13.41 5.88
N ARG A 93 -5.69 -14.30 5.25
CA ARG A 93 -4.35 -14.64 5.75
C ARG A 93 -3.42 -13.43 5.85
N ALA A 94 -3.44 -12.54 4.85
CA ALA A 94 -2.65 -11.33 4.90
C ALA A 94 -3.13 -10.37 6.01
N TRP A 95 -4.44 -10.32 6.25
CA TRP A 95 -5.05 -9.52 7.32
C TRP A 95 -4.63 -10.05 8.69
N ASP A 96 -4.67 -11.36 8.90
CA ASP A 96 -4.26 -11.96 10.17
C ASP A 96 -2.82 -11.65 10.56
N ILE A 97 -1.93 -11.48 9.57
CA ILE A 97 -0.52 -11.12 9.80
C ILE A 97 -0.37 -9.67 10.27
N ILE A 98 -1.23 -8.73 9.82
CA ILE A 98 -1.04 -7.29 10.08
C ILE A 98 -2.08 -6.67 11.00
N LYS A 99 -3.18 -7.35 11.32
CA LYS A 99 -4.32 -6.78 12.07
C LYS A 99 -3.90 -6.19 13.42
N ASP A 100 -3.00 -6.86 14.13
CA ASP A 100 -2.53 -6.42 15.46
C ASP A 100 -1.51 -5.28 15.35
N LEU A 101 -0.87 -5.11 14.18
CA LEU A 101 0.05 -4.02 13.91
C LEU A 101 -0.68 -2.71 13.59
N VAL A 102 -1.75 -2.79 12.81
CA VAL A 102 -2.42 -1.60 12.26
C VAL A 102 -3.34 -0.91 13.26
N VAL A 103 -3.63 -1.54 14.41
CA VAL A 103 -4.40 -0.93 15.50
C VAL A 103 -3.56 -0.01 16.39
N ASP A 104 -2.24 -0.16 16.40
CA ASP A 104 -1.33 0.70 17.16
C ASP A 104 -1.10 2.04 16.43
N GLU A 105 -2.08 2.94 16.52
CA GLU A 105 -1.96 4.29 15.95
C GLU A 105 -1.74 5.33 17.05
N PRO A 106 -0.72 6.19 16.95
CA PRO A 106 0.18 6.37 15.82
C PRO A 106 1.48 5.53 15.87
N GLY A 107 1.61 4.56 16.79
CA GLY A 107 2.84 3.79 17.01
C GLY A 107 3.41 3.13 15.76
N ILE A 108 2.55 2.54 14.92
CA ILE A 108 2.90 1.89 13.65
C ILE A 108 3.51 2.85 12.60
N TYR A 109 3.30 4.16 12.78
CA TYR A 109 3.83 5.20 11.90
C TYR A 109 5.21 5.69 12.32
N LYS A 110 5.65 5.37 13.54
CA LYS A 110 7.00 5.71 14.01
C LYS A 110 8.02 4.78 13.35
N SER A 111 9.12 5.34 12.87
CA SER A 111 10.22 4.56 12.29
C SER A 111 10.95 3.76 13.37
N GLU A 112 11.13 4.38 14.53
CA GLU A 112 11.69 3.79 15.75
C GLU A 112 10.85 2.60 16.21
N GLY A 113 11.48 1.46 16.50
CA GLY A 113 10.80 0.27 17.00
C GLY A 113 10.02 -0.54 15.96
N ARG A 114 9.57 0.07 14.85
CA ARG A 114 8.83 -0.64 13.79
C ARG A 114 9.61 -1.81 13.20
N GLY A 115 10.93 -1.68 13.02
CA GLY A 115 11.78 -2.78 12.57
C GLY A 115 11.67 -4.01 13.48
N ASN A 116 11.80 -3.81 14.78
CA ASN A 116 11.75 -4.90 15.78
C ASN A 116 10.36 -5.53 15.84
N LEU A 117 9.31 -4.72 15.82
CA LEU A 117 7.93 -5.17 15.80
C LEU A 117 7.64 -6.05 14.56
N LEU A 118 8.15 -5.65 13.40
CA LEU A 118 8.01 -6.43 12.17
C LEU A 118 8.83 -7.73 12.19
N HIS A 119 10.00 -7.73 12.82
CA HIS A 119 10.79 -8.96 13.02
C HIS A 119 10.09 -9.94 13.96
N HIS A 120 9.43 -9.45 15.01
CA HIS A 120 8.63 -10.28 15.90
C HIS A 120 7.47 -10.97 15.16
N ILE A 121 6.67 -10.20 14.42
CA ILE A 121 5.57 -10.74 13.59
C ILE A 121 6.09 -11.68 12.49
N SER A 122 7.24 -11.35 11.89
CA SER A 122 7.92 -12.22 10.93
C SER A 122 8.21 -13.60 11.52
N GLY A 123 8.70 -13.66 12.76
CA GLY A 123 8.94 -14.91 13.48
C GLY A 123 7.64 -15.65 13.82
N GLN A 124 6.65 -14.94 14.36
CA GLN A 124 5.37 -15.51 14.78
C GLN A 124 4.60 -16.19 13.63
N PHE A 125 4.56 -15.55 12.45
CA PHE A 125 3.81 -16.05 11.30
C PHE A 125 4.66 -16.81 10.27
N GLY A 126 5.98 -16.94 10.50
CA GLY A 126 6.89 -17.61 9.57
C GLY A 126 7.00 -16.93 8.19
N VAL A 127 6.76 -15.62 8.12
CA VAL A 127 6.83 -14.82 6.88
C VAL A 127 8.00 -13.86 6.93
N GLN A 128 8.61 -13.53 5.78
CA GLN A 128 9.71 -12.57 5.75
C GLN A 128 9.21 -11.15 6.08
N ALA A 129 9.99 -10.35 6.81
CA ALA A 129 9.65 -8.95 7.14
C ALA A 129 9.25 -8.12 5.90
N LYS A 130 9.88 -8.34 4.75
CA LYS A 130 9.52 -7.70 3.47
C LYS A 130 8.08 -7.97 3.03
N THR A 131 7.53 -9.13 3.37
CA THR A 131 6.14 -9.52 3.11
C THR A 131 5.19 -8.75 4.01
N VAL A 132 5.54 -8.59 5.29
CA VAL A 132 4.76 -7.77 6.23
C VAL A 132 4.72 -6.32 5.76
N TYR A 133 5.87 -5.73 5.38
CA TYR A 133 5.93 -4.40 4.77
C TYR A 133 5.06 -4.29 3.52
N LYS A 134 5.07 -5.30 2.65
CA LYS A 134 4.22 -5.33 1.45
C LYS A 134 2.73 -5.26 1.81
N TYR A 135 2.29 -5.97 2.85
CA TYR A 135 0.90 -5.93 3.30
C TYR A 135 0.54 -4.58 3.94
N LEU A 136 1.41 -4.03 4.80
CA LEU A 136 1.19 -2.71 5.39
C LEU A 136 1.08 -1.61 4.33
N ARG A 137 1.99 -1.58 3.35
CA ARG A 137 1.94 -0.61 2.24
C ARG A 137 0.66 -0.73 1.42
N LYS A 138 0.21 -1.95 1.14
CA LYS A 138 -1.07 -2.18 0.47
C LYS A 138 -2.23 -1.63 1.29
N TYR A 139 -2.26 -1.97 2.57
CA TYR A 139 -3.29 -1.53 3.50
C TYR A 139 -3.39 0.00 3.58
N TRP A 140 -2.26 0.69 3.75
CA TRP A 140 -2.20 2.15 3.76
C TRP A 140 -2.59 2.77 2.43
N ALA A 141 -2.08 2.26 1.31
CA ALA A 141 -2.44 2.77 -0.01
C ALA A 141 -3.94 2.62 -0.32
N GLY A 142 -4.53 1.48 0.06
CA GLY A 142 -5.95 1.15 -0.14
C GLY A 142 -6.90 1.67 0.94
N GLY A 143 -6.52 2.74 1.64
CA GLY A 143 -7.43 3.46 2.55
C GLY A 143 -7.74 2.71 3.84
N LYS A 144 -6.79 1.92 4.36
CA LYS A 144 -6.95 1.13 5.58
C LYS A 144 -8.09 0.11 5.53
N THR A 145 -8.39 -0.40 4.34
CA THR A 145 -9.43 -1.42 4.15
C THR A 145 -8.83 -2.82 4.09
N LYS A 146 -9.54 -3.82 4.62
CA LYS A 146 -9.12 -5.23 4.52
C LYS A 146 -8.98 -5.67 3.06
N ASN A 147 -9.86 -5.19 2.18
CA ASN A 147 -9.84 -5.49 0.75
C ASN A 147 -8.61 -4.93 0.02
N ALA A 148 -7.89 -3.95 0.59
CA ALA A 148 -6.58 -3.52 0.09
C ALA A 148 -5.56 -4.67 -0.03
N LEU A 149 -5.75 -5.74 0.75
CA LEU A 149 -4.88 -6.92 0.76
C LEU A 149 -5.23 -7.93 -0.34
N LEU A 150 -6.29 -7.69 -1.13
CA LEU A 150 -6.62 -8.55 -2.26
C LEU A 150 -5.45 -8.65 -3.24
N PRO A 151 -5.26 -9.82 -3.87
CA PRO A 151 -4.30 -9.96 -4.96
C PRO A 151 -4.69 -9.09 -6.17
N ALA A 152 -3.74 -8.33 -6.71
CA ALA A 152 -3.96 -7.47 -7.88
C ALA A 152 -3.79 -8.28 -9.19
N TYR A 153 -4.61 -9.33 -9.38
CA TYR A 153 -4.53 -10.18 -10.57
C TYR A 153 -5.05 -9.50 -11.84
N ASP A 154 -5.93 -8.51 -11.68
CA ASP A 154 -6.31 -7.55 -12.71
C ASP A 154 -5.11 -6.86 -13.38
N ARG A 155 -4.01 -6.67 -12.63
CA ARG A 155 -2.75 -6.07 -13.10
C ARG A 155 -1.70 -7.11 -13.51
N CYS A 156 -2.02 -8.40 -13.42
CA CYS A 156 -1.09 -9.50 -13.68
C CYS A 156 -1.52 -10.29 -14.90
N GLY A 157 -0.62 -10.51 -15.86
CA GLY A 157 -0.86 -11.44 -16.97
C GLY A 157 -0.40 -10.92 -18.33
N ALA A 158 -0.30 -9.61 -18.48
CA ALA A 158 -0.12 -8.94 -19.78
C ALA A 158 -1.03 -9.57 -20.87
N PRO A 159 -2.37 -9.60 -20.66
CA PRO A 159 -3.27 -10.15 -21.68
C PRO A 159 -3.05 -9.37 -22.98
N GLY A 160 -2.74 -10.07 -24.06
CA GLY A 160 -2.48 -9.46 -25.38
C GLY A 160 -1.05 -8.99 -25.66
N LYS A 161 -0.09 -9.12 -24.73
CA LYS A 161 1.34 -8.93 -25.05
C LYS A 161 2.00 -10.29 -25.29
N GLU A 162 2.48 -10.52 -26.51
CA GLU A 162 3.36 -11.65 -26.79
C GLU A 162 4.59 -11.58 -25.90
N ARG A 163 4.80 -12.65 -25.13
CA ARG A 163 6.01 -12.79 -24.33
C ARG A 163 7.12 -13.23 -25.26
N LYS A 164 8.03 -12.31 -25.66
CA LYS A 164 9.25 -12.67 -26.41
C LYS A 164 9.91 -13.88 -25.73
N ALA A 165 9.88 -15.03 -26.41
CA ALA A 165 10.66 -16.18 -26.02
C ALA A 165 12.11 -15.88 -26.36
N THR A 166 13.00 -15.91 -25.38
CA THR A 166 14.43 -16.00 -25.69
C THR A 166 14.64 -17.40 -26.24
N GLU A 167 14.86 -17.52 -27.55
CA GLU A 167 15.18 -18.78 -28.20
C GLU A 167 16.35 -19.45 -27.46
N GLY A 168 16.24 -20.77 -27.26
CA GLY A 168 17.28 -21.57 -26.60
C GLY A 168 17.23 -21.66 -25.07
N LYS A 169 16.38 -20.89 -24.37
CA LYS A 169 16.28 -20.96 -22.89
C LYS A 169 15.01 -21.70 -22.44
N LYS A 170 15.14 -22.98 -22.07
CA LYS A 170 14.03 -23.74 -21.43
C LYS A 170 13.58 -23.02 -20.17
N ARG A 171 12.28 -22.69 -20.09
CA ARG A 171 11.66 -22.12 -18.89
C ARG A 171 11.15 -23.27 -18.02
N GLY A 172 11.69 -23.39 -16.80
CA GLY A 172 11.28 -24.40 -15.83
C GLY A 172 12.39 -24.75 -14.84
N ARG A 173 12.03 -25.44 -13.75
CA ARG A 173 13.01 -26.03 -12.83
C ARG A 173 13.82 -27.08 -13.62
N PRO A 174 15.16 -27.03 -13.64
CA PRO A 174 15.95 -28.06 -14.31
C PRO A 174 15.63 -29.43 -13.70
N PRO A 175 15.45 -30.47 -14.54
CA PRO A 175 15.16 -31.82 -14.05
C PRO A 175 16.32 -32.32 -13.19
N LYS A 176 16.01 -32.96 -12.06
CA LYS A 176 17.01 -33.67 -11.25
C LYS A 176 17.40 -34.95 -12.01
N LEU A 177 18.33 -34.88 -12.95
CA LEU A 177 19.02 -36.08 -13.41
C LEU A 177 19.99 -36.51 -12.30
N SER A 178 19.67 -37.63 -11.65
CA SER A 178 20.65 -38.39 -10.88
C SER A 178 21.70 -38.89 -11.87
N ARG A 179 22.93 -38.40 -11.75
CA ARG A 179 24.10 -38.97 -12.43
C ARG A 179 24.29 -40.39 -11.87
N ILE A 180 23.91 -41.39 -12.65
CA ILE A 180 24.43 -42.75 -12.48
C ILE A 180 25.66 -42.79 -13.38
N SER A 181 26.83 -42.82 -12.74
CA SER A 181 28.12 -43.14 -13.35
C SER A 181 28.26 -44.65 -13.52
#